data_AF-A0A2V2RU13-F1
#
_entry.id   AF-A0A2V2RU13-F1
#
_cell.length_a   1.000
_cell.length_b   1.000
_cell.length_c   1.000
_cell.angle_alpha   90.00
_cell.angle_beta   90.00
_cell.angle_gamma   90.00
#
_symmetry.space_group_name_H-M   'P 1'
#
loop_
_entity.id
_entity.type
_entity.pdbx_description
1 polymer ?
#
loop_
_entity_poly.entity_id
_entity_poly.type
_entity_poly.pdbx_seq_one_letter_code
_entity_poly.pdbx_strand_id
1 'polypeptide(L)'
;MSGKRPKLAATWNDYRERILRVLRHIHEHLDEVLDLEELARVACFSSFHFHRIFGAMTGETIADHVRRLRLERAAMELRSGAKQVIQVALDAGYEAHEAFTRAFKAAYGVSPAEFRRAPLPIAIRSAPSGVHYRPGVPLTTFKTNHSTKVMKVITRKIKPMRVAYLRHVGPYENVTPTWIDITARLSADKQLPKRSVFIGIGHDNPSVVPASELRYDACITVDEDYEPQEPVEAQVIAGGDYAVVKNCPVEKIKDAFQYLYGKWLARSSRELRPLPGFLVLLGIRDAVAPGKRRVHVYMPLQPRRPVNKAQKMKIEVTTLETQRVAYMRHVGPYNGAYRVWMDFTTRLKQHGLPRKDSRFIGVPMDNPKVTPPEKLRFDACVTIDEKYLPTNPVRVRTIAGGDYVVARNCPVGAIAKGYEKLFRSWLPKSGRKARSAPSLLMAVNGREEVPPTFGLTDIYVPLESAC
;
A
#
# COMPACT_ATOMS: atom_id res chain seq x y z
N MET A 1 28.01 22.61 -18.91
CA MET A 1 27.57 22.59 -17.49
C MET A 1 26.83 21.28 -17.24
N SER A 2 27.45 20.32 -16.53
CA SER A 2 26.94 18.95 -16.41
C SER A 2 25.96 18.81 -15.23
N GLY A 3 24.74 18.38 -15.53
CA GLY A 3 23.72 18.10 -14.52
C GLY A 3 24.05 16.80 -13.77
N LYS A 4 24.38 16.92 -12.48
CA LYS A 4 24.62 15.75 -11.60
C LYS A 4 23.35 14.89 -11.52
N ARG A 5 23.40 13.67 -12.08
CA ARG A 5 22.38 12.62 -11.91
C ARG A 5 22.14 12.37 -10.41
N PRO A 6 20.89 12.20 -9.92
CA PRO A 6 20.64 11.82 -8.54
C PRO A 6 21.34 10.48 -8.21
N LYS A 7 22.13 10.42 -7.13
CA LYS A 7 22.90 9.22 -6.75
C LYS A 7 21.96 8.03 -6.46
N LEU A 8 22.14 6.93 -7.20
CA LEU A 8 21.41 5.65 -7.14
C LEU A 8 21.17 5.11 -5.71
N ALA A 9 22.10 5.36 -4.78
CA ALA A 9 22.03 4.94 -3.38
C ALA A 9 20.84 5.54 -2.59
N ALA A 10 20.30 6.68 -3.03
CA ALA A 10 19.25 7.38 -2.28
C ALA A 10 17.85 6.74 -2.40
N THR A 11 17.56 5.93 -3.43
CA THR A 11 16.25 5.24 -3.56
C THR A 11 16.20 3.98 -2.70
N TRP A 12 17.31 3.24 -2.68
CA TRP A 12 17.46 2.06 -1.86
C TRP A 12 17.26 2.36 -0.37
N ASN A 13 17.87 3.45 0.09
CA ASN A 13 17.77 3.85 1.49
C ASN A 13 16.34 4.25 1.90
N ASP A 14 15.57 4.93 1.05
CA ASP A 14 14.17 5.29 1.35
C ASP A 14 13.26 4.05 1.50
N TYR A 15 13.34 3.10 0.58
CA TYR A 15 12.54 1.87 0.67
C TYR A 15 12.96 1.01 1.86
N ARG A 16 14.27 0.92 2.13
CA ARG A 16 14.81 0.22 3.29
C ARG A 16 14.35 0.89 4.59
N GLU A 17 14.36 2.21 4.69
CA GLU A 17 13.87 2.93 5.87
C GLU A 17 12.36 2.71 6.12
N ARG A 18 11.56 2.70 5.05
CA ARG A 18 10.12 2.40 5.14
C ARG A 18 9.86 0.98 5.61
N ILE A 19 10.55 -0.01 5.05
CA ILE A 19 10.43 -1.41 5.50
C ILE A 19 10.97 -1.59 6.92
N LEU A 20 12.06 -0.92 7.30
CA LEU A 20 12.55 -0.94 8.68
C LEU A 20 11.51 -0.37 9.67
N ARG A 21 10.75 0.65 9.26
CA ARG A 21 9.64 1.19 10.08
C ARG A 21 8.54 0.16 10.29
N VAL A 22 8.17 -0.56 9.24
CA VAL A 22 7.20 -1.66 9.31
C VAL A 22 7.71 -2.77 10.23
N LEU A 23 8.97 -3.19 10.07
CA LEU A 23 9.57 -4.24 10.90
C LEU A 23 9.60 -3.84 12.38
N ARG A 24 9.91 -2.58 12.69
CA ARG A 24 9.80 -2.04 14.06
C ARG A 24 8.37 -2.09 14.59
N HIS A 25 7.42 -1.62 13.78
CA HIS A 25 6.01 -1.61 14.16
C HIS A 25 5.51 -3.04 14.45
N ILE A 26 5.81 -4.02 13.58
CA ILE A 26 5.49 -5.42 13.83
C ILE A 26 6.10 -5.90 15.16
N HIS A 27 7.38 -5.60 15.40
CA HIS A 27 8.09 -6.04 16.60
C HIS A 27 7.48 -5.45 17.89
N GLU A 28 7.01 -4.20 17.84
CA GLU A 28 6.39 -3.50 18.98
C GLU A 28 4.93 -3.93 19.22
N HIS A 29 4.24 -4.48 18.21
CA HIS A 29 2.80 -4.78 18.25
C HIS A 29 2.53 -6.26 17.92
N LEU A 30 3.42 -7.17 18.34
CA LEU A 30 3.30 -8.61 18.01
C LEU A 30 2.02 -9.27 18.57
N ASP A 31 1.42 -8.69 19.60
CA ASP A 31 0.19 -9.18 20.24
C ASP A 31 -1.10 -8.76 19.51
N GLU A 32 -0.99 -7.81 18.58
CA GLU A 32 -2.14 -7.23 17.89
C GLU A 32 -2.46 -7.96 16.58
N VAL A 33 -3.66 -7.70 16.05
CA VAL A 33 -4.04 -8.14 14.70
C VAL A 33 -3.36 -7.20 13.68
N LEU A 34 -2.28 -7.69 13.08
CA LEU A 34 -1.49 -6.93 12.10
C LEU A 34 -2.10 -7.06 10.69
N ASP A 35 -2.97 -6.11 10.34
CA ASP A 35 -3.61 -6.05 9.03
C ASP A 35 -2.66 -5.57 7.92
N LEU A 36 -2.84 -6.10 6.70
CA LEU A 36 -2.04 -5.76 5.53
C LEU A 36 -2.18 -4.29 5.16
N GLU A 37 -3.37 -3.71 5.24
CA GLU A 37 -3.59 -2.30 4.90
C GLU A 37 -2.92 -1.38 5.92
N GLU A 38 -3.00 -1.74 7.19
CA GLU A 38 -2.28 -1.05 8.27
C GLU A 38 -0.76 -1.06 8.05
N LEU A 39 -0.16 -2.21 7.77
CA LEU A 39 1.27 -2.30 7.54
C LEU A 39 1.69 -1.56 6.25
N ALA A 40 0.86 -1.60 5.20
CA ALA A 40 1.08 -0.82 3.98
C ALA A 40 1.07 0.69 4.26
N ARG A 41 0.17 1.14 5.14
CA ARG A 41 0.07 2.53 5.61
C ARG A 41 1.29 2.95 6.41
N VAL A 42 1.79 2.09 7.32
CA VAL A 42 3.06 2.32 8.04
C VAL A 42 4.22 2.49 7.05
N ALA A 43 4.23 1.70 5.97
CA ALA A 43 5.24 1.78 4.91
C ALA A 43 5.07 2.97 3.95
N CYS A 44 3.92 3.65 3.97
CA CYS A 44 3.51 4.62 2.94
C CYS A 44 3.54 4.01 1.52
N PHE A 45 3.05 2.78 1.38
CA PHE A 45 2.87 2.09 0.11
C PHE A 45 1.39 1.72 -0.10
N SER A 46 0.99 1.53 -1.37
CA SER A 46 -0.28 0.87 -1.68
C SER A 46 -0.22 -0.60 -1.23
N SER A 47 -1.33 -1.13 -0.71
CA SER A 47 -1.49 -2.55 -0.34
C SER A 47 -1.15 -3.49 -1.51
N PHE A 48 -1.45 -3.09 -2.76
CA PHE A 48 -1.10 -3.83 -3.99
C PHE A 48 0.39 -4.11 -4.14
N HIS A 49 1.24 -3.20 -3.66
CA HIS A 49 2.70 -3.34 -3.79
C HIS A 49 3.36 -3.71 -2.48
N PHE A 50 2.80 -3.29 -1.35
CA PHE A 50 3.45 -3.39 -0.05
C PHE A 50 3.88 -4.82 0.28
N HIS A 51 2.99 -5.80 0.14
CA HIS A 51 3.33 -7.20 0.42
C HIS A 51 4.45 -7.74 -0.50
N ARG A 52 4.48 -7.31 -1.77
CA ARG A 52 5.49 -7.70 -2.77
C ARG A 52 6.83 -7.06 -2.44
N ILE A 53 6.83 -5.79 -2.05
CA ILE A 53 8.03 -5.07 -1.61
C ILE A 53 8.56 -5.69 -0.32
N PHE A 54 7.70 -5.93 0.67
CA PHE A 54 8.07 -6.57 1.93
C PHE A 54 8.75 -7.92 1.65
N GLY A 55 8.07 -8.85 0.97
CA GLY A 55 8.65 -10.17 0.68
C GLY A 55 9.91 -10.11 -0.19
N ALA A 56 9.98 -9.18 -1.15
CA ALA A 56 11.17 -8.99 -1.96
C ALA A 56 12.36 -8.42 -1.16
N MET A 57 12.11 -7.61 -0.14
CA MET A 57 13.15 -7.00 0.69
C MET A 57 13.51 -7.81 1.92
N THR A 58 12.58 -8.54 2.54
CA THR A 58 12.81 -9.32 3.76
C THR A 58 13.07 -10.79 3.48
N GLY A 59 12.66 -11.30 2.32
CA GLY A 59 12.79 -12.71 1.92
C GLY A 59 11.73 -13.63 2.52
N GLU A 60 10.77 -13.11 3.28
CA GLU A 60 9.69 -13.87 3.91
C GLU A 60 8.36 -13.10 3.79
N THR A 61 7.24 -13.81 3.92
CA THR A 61 5.92 -13.17 3.91
C THR A 61 5.69 -12.44 5.22
N ILE A 62 4.71 -11.53 5.26
CA ILE A 62 4.34 -10.83 6.50
C ILE A 62 3.87 -11.85 7.54
N ALA A 63 3.00 -12.78 7.15
CA ALA A 63 2.46 -13.80 8.04
C ALA A 63 3.57 -14.73 8.58
N ASP A 64 4.50 -15.17 7.73
CA ASP A 64 5.63 -16.00 8.17
C ASP A 64 6.58 -15.23 9.08
N HIS A 65 6.83 -13.95 8.78
CA HIS A 65 7.63 -13.07 9.64
C HIS A 65 7.02 -12.94 11.05
N VAL A 66 5.73 -12.60 11.14
CA VAL A 66 5.01 -12.46 12.41
C VAL A 66 4.98 -13.78 13.16
N ARG A 67 4.62 -14.89 12.48
CA ARG A 67 4.58 -16.23 13.08
C ARG A 67 5.94 -16.62 13.65
N ARG A 68 7.02 -16.38 12.91
CA ARG A 68 8.39 -16.66 13.36
C ARG A 68 8.75 -15.84 14.59
N LEU A 69 8.49 -14.53 14.60
CA LEU A 69 8.78 -13.68 15.77
C LEU A 69 7.97 -14.10 17.01
N ARG A 70 6.69 -14.45 16.85
CA ARG A 70 5.86 -14.99 17.94
C ARG A 70 6.40 -16.31 18.49
N LEU A 71 6.86 -17.21 17.63
CA LEU A 71 7.50 -18.46 18.06
C LEU A 71 8.87 -18.23 18.75
N GLU A 72 9.67 -17.27 18.27
CA GLU A 72 10.92 -16.86 18.93
C GLU A 72 10.66 -16.30 20.33
N ARG A 73 9.63 -15.47 20.51
CA ARG A 73 9.16 -15.02 21.83
C ARG A 73 8.72 -16.19 22.70
N ALA A 74 7.89 -17.08 22.17
CA ALA A 74 7.39 -18.25 22.90
C ALA A 74 8.54 -19.14 23.41
N ALA A 75 9.59 -19.33 22.60
CA ALA A 75 10.77 -20.09 23.03
C ALA A 75 11.49 -19.41 24.22
N MET A 76 11.59 -18.08 24.24
CA MET A 76 12.15 -17.35 25.38
C MET A 76 11.27 -17.50 26.64
N GLU A 77 9.94 -17.39 26.50
CA GLU A 77 9.00 -17.54 27.61
C GLU A 77 8.99 -18.96 28.18
N LEU A 78 9.06 -19.99 27.33
CA LEU A 78 9.16 -21.38 27.77
C LEU A 78 10.42 -21.63 28.60
N ARG A 79 11.56 -21.06 28.18
CA ARG A 79 12.83 -21.10 28.93
C ARG A 79 12.77 -20.38 30.27
N SER A 80 12.06 -19.26 30.33
CA SER A 80 11.92 -18.50 31.59
C SER A 80 11.14 -19.28 32.67
N GLY A 81 10.30 -20.24 32.27
CA GLY A 81 9.47 -21.02 33.19
C GLY A 81 8.24 -20.27 33.74
N ALA A 82 8.12 -18.95 33.54
CA ALA A 82 7.15 -18.11 34.26
C ALA A 82 5.67 -18.37 33.92
N LYS A 83 5.36 -18.75 32.67
CA LYS A 83 3.99 -18.97 32.20
C LYS A 83 3.69 -20.45 31.98
N GLN A 84 2.44 -20.90 32.06
CA GLN A 84 2.10 -22.26 31.61
C GLN A 84 2.23 -22.38 30.09
N VAL A 85 2.50 -23.58 29.57
CA VAL A 85 2.68 -23.80 28.12
C VAL A 85 1.43 -23.39 27.33
N ILE A 86 0.24 -23.61 27.89
CA ILE A 86 -1.02 -23.18 27.28
C ILE A 86 -1.11 -21.66 27.17
N GLN A 87 -0.68 -20.92 28.19
CA GLN A 87 -0.67 -19.45 28.16
C GLN A 87 0.32 -18.94 27.12
N VAL A 88 1.51 -19.54 27.02
CA VAL A 88 2.49 -19.19 25.98
C VAL A 88 1.94 -19.45 24.58
N ALA A 89 1.15 -20.51 24.39
CA ALA A 89 0.51 -20.80 23.11
C ALA A 89 -0.51 -19.73 22.72
N LEU A 90 -1.36 -19.32 23.68
CA LEU A 90 -2.35 -18.26 23.49
C LEU A 90 -1.67 -16.92 23.20
N ASP A 91 -0.65 -16.56 23.97
CA ASP A 91 0.14 -15.34 23.77
C ASP A 91 0.88 -15.35 22.41
N ALA A 92 1.22 -16.52 21.88
CA ALA A 92 1.77 -16.68 20.53
C ALA A 92 0.71 -16.64 19.41
N GLY A 93 -0.56 -16.40 19.75
CA GLY A 93 -1.67 -16.26 18.81
C GLY A 93 -2.23 -17.58 18.28
N TYR A 94 -2.10 -18.67 19.03
CA TYR A 94 -2.68 -19.98 18.68
C TYR A 94 -3.89 -20.26 19.56
N GLU A 95 -5.05 -20.48 18.94
CA GLU A 95 -6.29 -20.82 19.66
C GLU A 95 -6.29 -22.27 20.18
N ALA A 96 -5.55 -23.17 19.52
CA ALA A 96 -5.46 -24.57 19.89
C ALA A 96 -4.03 -24.99 20.27
N HIS A 97 -3.90 -25.68 21.40
CA HIS A 97 -2.61 -26.17 21.91
C HIS A 97 -1.87 -27.09 20.92
N GLU A 98 -2.61 -27.94 20.22
CA GLU A 98 -2.04 -28.86 19.21
C GLU A 98 -1.45 -28.09 18.02
N ALA A 99 -2.11 -27.02 17.58
CA ALA A 99 -1.62 -26.18 16.48
C ALA A 99 -0.30 -25.51 16.87
N PHE A 100 -0.20 -24.98 18.10
CA PHE A 100 1.03 -24.43 18.64
C PHE A 100 2.13 -25.50 18.73
N THR A 101 1.84 -26.67 19.30
CA THR A 101 2.83 -27.75 19.46
C THR A 101 3.39 -28.22 18.11
N ARG A 102 2.54 -28.37 17.09
CA ARG A 102 2.99 -28.71 15.72
C ARG A 102 3.89 -27.62 15.14
N ALA A 103 3.48 -26.36 15.24
CA ALA A 103 4.26 -25.23 14.72
C ALA A 103 5.60 -25.07 15.45
N PHE A 104 5.60 -25.22 16.77
CA PHE A 104 6.79 -25.13 17.61
C PHE A 104 7.75 -26.28 17.33
N LYS A 105 7.26 -27.52 17.23
CA LYS A 105 8.08 -28.69 16.87
C LYS A 105 8.66 -28.57 15.47
N ALA A 106 7.89 -28.06 14.50
CA ALA A 106 8.40 -27.77 13.16
C ALA A 106 9.49 -26.68 13.15
N ALA A 107 9.47 -25.77 14.13
CA ALA A 107 10.45 -24.69 14.25
C ALA A 107 11.72 -25.09 15.03
N TYR A 108 11.57 -25.86 16.11
CA TYR A 108 12.62 -26.13 17.09
C TYR A 108 13.01 -27.62 17.21
N GLY A 109 12.35 -28.51 16.47
CA GLY A 109 12.62 -29.96 16.45
C GLY A 109 11.99 -30.75 17.60
N VAL A 110 11.67 -30.09 18.72
CA VAL A 110 11.11 -30.69 19.94
C VAL A 110 9.79 -30.03 20.35
N SER A 111 9.00 -30.70 21.19
CA SER A 111 7.75 -30.13 21.71
C SER A 111 8.02 -28.96 22.68
N PRO A 112 7.04 -28.06 22.91
CA PRO A 112 7.17 -26.99 23.90
C PRO A 112 7.51 -27.47 25.32
N ALA A 113 6.93 -28.60 25.74
CA ALA A 113 7.16 -29.17 27.07
C ALA A 113 8.58 -29.74 27.22
N GLU A 114 9.07 -30.45 26.19
CA GLU A 114 10.46 -30.93 26.15
C GLU A 114 11.45 -29.77 26.12
N PHE A 115 11.18 -28.74 25.30
CA PHE A 115 12.01 -27.54 25.20
C PHE A 115 12.12 -26.80 26.54
N ARG A 116 11.05 -26.78 27.35
CA ARG A 116 11.08 -26.24 28.71
C ARG A 116 11.94 -27.08 29.66
N ARG A 117 11.83 -28.41 29.60
CA ARG A 117 12.55 -29.33 30.52
C ARG A 117 14.05 -29.40 30.23
N ALA A 118 14.41 -29.40 28.96
CA ALA A 118 15.80 -29.45 28.50
C ALA A 118 16.01 -28.39 27.41
N PRO A 119 16.29 -27.13 27.81
CA PRO A 119 16.49 -26.05 26.86
C PRO A 119 17.68 -26.33 25.94
N LEU A 120 17.40 -26.61 24.67
CA LEU A 120 18.41 -26.51 23.63
C LEU A 120 18.81 -25.04 23.46
N PRO A 121 20.02 -24.73 22.97
CA PRO A 121 20.32 -23.38 22.49
C PRO A 121 19.17 -22.94 21.59
N ILE A 122 18.61 -21.75 21.83
CA ILE A 122 17.63 -21.18 20.90
C ILE A 122 18.38 -21.03 19.58
N ALA A 123 18.26 -22.01 18.69
CA ALA A 123 18.76 -21.92 17.35
C ALA A 123 17.95 -20.79 16.74
N ILE A 124 18.54 -19.60 16.72
CA ILE A 124 18.04 -18.47 15.97
C ILE A 124 18.06 -18.95 14.53
N ARG A 125 16.91 -19.45 14.04
CA ARG A 125 16.80 -19.91 12.65
C ARG A 125 17.28 -18.77 11.78
N SER A 126 18.11 -19.06 10.78
CA SER A 126 18.55 -18.03 9.85
C SER A 126 17.34 -17.36 9.22
N ALA A 127 17.06 -16.11 9.60
CA ALA A 127 16.05 -15.29 8.95
C ALA A 127 16.70 -14.60 7.75
N PRO A 128 16.11 -14.64 6.54
CA PRO A 128 16.68 -13.95 5.39
C PRO A 128 16.86 -12.44 5.64
N SER A 129 15.97 -11.86 6.46
CA SER A 129 16.02 -10.47 6.92
C SER A 129 17.04 -10.21 8.02
N GLY A 130 17.54 -11.25 8.71
CA GLY A 130 18.35 -11.15 9.92
C GLY A 130 17.63 -10.52 11.11
N VAL A 131 16.32 -10.33 11.02
CA VAL A 131 15.48 -9.74 12.08
C VAL A 131 14.96 -10.85 12.99
N HIS A 132 15.26 -10.74 14.27
CA HIS A 132 14.84 -11.69 15.30
C HIS A 132 14.18 -10.98 16.46
N TYR A 133 13.34 -11.71 17.18
CA TYR A 133 12.72 -11.21 18.39
C TYR A 133 13.79 -10.99 19.45
N ARG A 134 14.05 -9.73 19.81
CA ARG A 134 14.96 -9.34 20.88
C ARG A 134 14.25 -8.36 21.81
N PRO A 135 13.85 -8.78 23.02
CA PRO A 135 13.20 -7.88 23.97
C PRO A 135 14.18 -6.77 24.40
N GLY A 136 13.69 -5.53 24.44
CA GLY A 136 14.47 -4.36 24.90
C GLY A 136 15.56 -3.87 23.94
N VAL A 137 15.75 -4.50 22.77
CA VAL A 137 16.75 -4.07 21.78
C VAL A 137 16.05 -3.43 20.57
N PRO A 138 16.20 -2.12 20.33
CA PRO A 138 15.60 -1.46 19.19
C PRO A 138 16.11 -2.03 17.85
N LEU A 139 15.19 -2.32 16.94
CA LEU A 139 15.55 -2.74 15.59
C LEU A 139 16.04 -1.54 14.76
N THR A 140 17.34 -1.45 14.53
CA THR A 140 17.98 -0.33 13.80
C THR A 140 18.30 -0.65 12.34
N THR A 141 18.31 -1.92 11.95
CA THR A 141 18.68 -2.38 10.61
C THR A 141 18.11 -3.75 10.31
N PHE A 142 18.09 -4.13 9.03
CA PHE A 142 17.84 -5.48 8.56
C PHE A 142 18.68 -5.79 7.32
N LYS A 143 18.91 -7.07 7.06
CA LYS A 143 19.51 -7.58 5.83
C LYS A 143 18.45 -7.64 4.75
N THR A 144 18.74 -7.06 3.60
CA THR A 144 17.82 -7.11 2.48
C THR A 144 18.03 -8.38 1.67
N ASN A 145 16.94 -9.05 1.32
CA ASN A 145 16.97 -10.15 0.39
C ASN A 145 17.45 -9.64 -0.97
N HIS A 146 18.53 -10.23 -1.48
CA HIS A 146 19.09 -9.88 -2.76
C HIS A 146 18.92 -11.07 -3.69
N SER A 147 17.94 -10.98 -4.60
CA SER A 147 17.96 -11.88 -5.76
C SER A 147 19.30 -11.71 -6.49
N THR A 148 20.09 -12.78 -6.52
CA THR A 148 21.43 -12.80 -7.14
C THR A 148 21.32 -12.71 -8.66
N LYS A 149 20.21 -13.19 -9.24
CA LYS A 149 19.98 -13.25 -10.68
C LYS A 149 19.59 -11.87 -11.24
N VAL A 150 20.39 -11.35 -12.16
CA VAL A 150 20.11 -10.11 -12.87
C VAL A 150 19.14 -10.39 -14.02
N MET A 151 17.98 -9.73 -14.02
CA MET A 151 17.04 -9.79 -15.14
C MET A 151 17.15 -8.51 -15.99
N LYS A 152 17.03 -8.66 -17.32
CA LYS A 152 16.98 -7.52 -18.23
C LYS A 152 15.61 -6.85 -18.11
N VAL A 153 15.61 -5.61 -17.60
CA VAL A 153 14.40 -4.79 -17.47
C VAL A 153 14.49 -3.63 -18.42
N ILE A 154 13.42 -3.38 -19.17
CA ILE A 154 13.27 -2.18 -19.99
C ILE A 154 12.21 -1.26 -19.40
N THR A 155 12.29 0.03 -19.71
CA THR A 155 11.16 0.94 -19.45
C THR A 155 10.36 1.10 -20.74
N ARG A 156 9.03 1.00 -20.64
CA ARG A 156 8.13 1.17 -21.79
C ARG A 156 6.98 2.08 -21.39
N LYS A 157 6.69 3.07 -22.23
CA LYS A 157 5.45 3.84 -22.16
C LYS A 157 4.38 3.12 -22.97
N ILE A 158 3.21 2.89 -22.38
CA ILE A 158 2.06 2.29 -23.05
C ILE A 158 0.89 3.29 -23.08
N LYS A 159 0.02 3.16 -24.08
CA LYS A 159 -1.27 3.87 -24.11
C LYS A 159 -2.25 3.15 -23.16
N PRO A 160 -3.28 3.83 -22.64
CA PRO A 160 -4.39 3.16 -21.97
C PRO A 160 -4.97 2.07 -22.88
N MET A 161 -5.41 0.95 -22.28
CA MET A 161 -6.01 -0.16 -23.01
C MET A 161 -7.36 -0.48 -22.40
N ARG A 162 -8.43 -0.38 -23.19
CA ARG A 162 -9.74 -0.90 -22.81
C ARG A 162 -9.70 -2.42 -22.89
N VAL A 163 -10.17 -3.09 -21.85
CA VAL A 163 -10.18 -4.55 -21.75
C VAL A 163 -11.52 -5.04 -21.25
N ALA A 164 -12.02 -6.11 -21.86
CA ALA A 164 -13.00 -6.99 -21.24
C ALA A 164 -12.29 -7.88 -20.23
N TYR A 165 -12.90 -8.14 -19.08
CA TYR A 165 -12.32 -9.01 -18.07
C TYR A 165 -13.35 -9.93 -17.44
N LEU A 166 -12.88 -11.11 -17.04
CA LEU A 166 -13.61 -12.07 -16.24
C LEU A 166 -12.78 -12.35 -14.99
N ARG A 167 -13.40 -12.19 -13.81
CA ARG A 167 -12.74 -12.39 -12.53
C ARG A 167 -12.77 -13.86 -12.11
N HIS A 168 -11.60 -14.36 -11.75
CA HIS A 168 -11.41 -15.61 -11.04
C HIS A 168 -11.17 -15.32 -9.55
N VAL A 169 -11.80 -16.10 -8.68
CA VAL A 169 -11.54 -16.13 -7.24
C VAL A 169 -11.12 -17.55 -6.88
N GLY A 170 -9.89 -17.70 -6.42
CA GLY A 170 -9.28 -18.99 -6.12
C GLY A 170 -7.82 -19.09 -6.58
N PRO A 171 -7.20 -20.29 -6.49
CA PRO A 171 -5.78 -20.48 -6.76
C PRO A 171 -5.39 -20.01 -8.17
N TYR A 172 -4.24 -19.35 -8.30
CA TYR A 172 -3.76 -18.83 -9.59
C TYR A 172 -3.36 -19.95 -10.57
N GLU A 173 -3.11 -21.15 -10.07
CA GLU A 173 -2.88 -22.35 -10.86
C GLU A 173 -4.14 -22.78 -11.64
N ASN A 174 -5.32 -22.35 -11.19
CA ASN A 174 -6.63 -22.73 -11.71
C ASN A 174 -7.29 -21.64 -12.56
N VAL A 175 -6.54 -20.68 -13.11
CA VAL A 175 -7.10 -19.58 -13.94
C VAL A 175 -7.40 -20.01 -15.39
N THR A 176 -6.94 -21.19 -15.81
CA THR A 176 -7.10 -21.68 -17.18
C THR A 176 -8.56 -21.76 -17.65
N PRO A 177 -9.52 -22.30 -16.86
CA PRO A 177 -10.93 -22.31 -17.23
C PRO A 177 -11.49 -20.90 -17.46
N THR A 178 -11.10 -19.92 -16.64
CA THR A 178 -11.52 -18.52 -16.81
C THR A 178 -11.02 -17.93 -18.13
N TRP A 179 -9.78 -18.26 -18.54
CA TRP A 179 -9.25 -17.86 -19.84
C TRP A 179 -10.00 -18.50 -21.01
N ILE A 180 -10.38 -19.78 -20.89
CA ILE A 180 -11.18 -20.47 -21.90
C ILE A 180 -12.56 -19.81 -22.02
N ASP A 181 -13.21 -19.54 -20.89
CA ASP A 181 -14.56 -18.96 -20.84
C ASP A 181 -14.61 -17.57 -21.49
N ILE A 182 -13.79 -16.63 -21.03
CA ILE A 182 -13.78 -15.27 -21.60
C ILE A 182 -13.43 -15.27 -23.10
N THR A 183 -12.52 -16.14 -23.53
CA THR A 183 -12.14 -16.23 -24.95
C THR A 183 -13.30 -16.77 -25.79
N ALA A 184 -14.03 -17.79 -25.28
CA ALA A 184 -15.17 -18.38 -25.97
C ALA A 184 -16.31 -17.35 -26.13
N ARG A 185 -16.64 -16.62 -25.06
CA ARG A 185 -17.68 -15.56 -25.08
C ARG A 185 -17.38 -14.48 -26.10
N LEU A 186 -16.21 -13.84 -26.00
CA LEU A 186 -15.82 -12.78 -26.95
C LEU A 186 -15.73 -13.28 -28.40
N SER A 187 -15.40 -14.55 -28.60
CA SER A 187 -15.37 -15.15 -29.94
C SER A 187 -16.76 -15.37 -30.51
N ALA A 188 -17.71 -15.87 -29.70
CA ALA A 188 -19.09 -16.10 -30.10
C ALA A 188 -19.78 -14.80 -30.53
N ASP A 189 -19.51 -13.71 -29.81
CA ASP A 189 -20.11 -12.39 -30.07
C ASP A 189 -19.36 -11.60 -31.16
N LYS A 190 -18.33 -12.19 -31.78
CA LYS A 190 -17.43 -11.51 -32.74
C LYS A 190 -16.75 -10.25 -32.17
N GLN A 191 -16.65 -10.15 -30.85
CA GLN A 191 -16.05 -9.06 -30.08
C GLN A 191 -14.60 -9.35 -29.67
N LEU A 192 -13.94 -10.30 -30.33
CA LEU A 192 -12.53 -10.62 -30.14
C LEU A 192 -11.67 -10.07 -31.28
N PRO A 193 -11.07 -8.86 -31.16
CA PRO A 193 -10.22 -8.31 -32.20
C PRO A 193 -9.07 -9.23 -32.61
N LYS A 194 -8.69 -9.20 -33.89
CA LYS A 194 -7.57 -10.02 -34.41
C LYS A 194 -6.23 -9.72 -33.73
N ARG A 195 -6.00 -8.49 -33.26
CA ARG A 195 -4.76 -8.07 -32.60
C ARG A 195 -4.90 -7.94 -31.07
N SER A 196 -5.85 -8.67 -30.48
CA SER A 196 -6.09 -8.62 -29.04
C SER A 196 -4.88 -9.03 -28.22
N VAL A 197 -4.64 -8.31 -27.13
CA VAL A 197 -3.62 -8.61 -26.13
C VAL A 197 -4.29 -9.27 -24.93
N PHE A 198 -3.71 -10.38 -24.48
CA PHE A 198 -4.22 -11.16 -23.34
C PHE A 198 -3.41 -10.80 -22.10
N ILE A 199 -4.10 -10.32 -21.08
CA ILE A 199 -3.51 -9.66 -19.92
C ILE A 199 -4.02 -10.29 -18.62
N GLY A 200 -3.13 -10.81 -17.80
CA GLY A 200 -3.45 -11.32 -16.48
C GLY A 200 -3.13 -10.31 -15.38
N ILE A 201 -4.11 -10.00 -14.53
CA ILE A 201 -3.91 -9.10 -13.38
C ILE A 201 -4.11 -9.90 -12.09
N GLY A 202 -3.02 -10.17 -11.38
CA GLY A 202 -3.06 -10.75 -10.03
C GLY A 202 -3.16 -9.65 -8.98
N HIS A 203 -4.33 -9.52 -8.35
CA HIS A 203 -4.58 -8.48 -7.34
C HIS A 203 -3.88 -8.78 -6.02
N ASP A 204 -3.71 -10.07 -5.73
CA ASP A 204 -3.29 -10.57 -4.43
C ASP A 204 -1.93 -11.29 -4.51
N ASN A 205 -1.37 -11.61 -3.35
CA ASN A 205 -0.16 -12.41 -3.25
C ASN A 205 -0.51 -13.78 -2.66
N PRO A 206 -0.24 -14.89 -3.39
CA PRO A 206 -0.55 -16.25 -2.93
C PRO A 206 0.19 -16.65 -1.66
N SER A 207 1.24 -15.90 -1.27
CA SER A 207 1.95 -16.12 -0.02
C SER A 207 1.36 -15.35 1.17
N VAL A 208 0.31 -14.55 0.97
CA VAL A 208 -0.33 -13.73 2.02
C VAL A 208 -1.83 -13.99 2.08
N VAL A 209 -2.50 -13.98 0.93
CA VAL A 209 -3.94 -14.18 0.82
C VAL A 209 -4.20 -15.69 0.64
N PRO A 210 -5.17 -16.27 1.39
CA PRO A 210 -5.54 -17.68 1.24
C PRO A 210 -5.84 -18.04 -0.21
N ALA A 211 -5.47 -19.25 -0.62
CA ALA A 211 -5.61 -19.66 -2.02
C ALA A 211 -7.06 -19.56 -2.53
N SER A 212 -8.06 -19.76 -1.65
CA SER A 212 -9.49 -19.61 -1.95
C SER A 212 -9.97 -18.17 -2.15
N GLU A 213 -9.20 -17.16 -1.73
CA GLU A 213 -9.57 -15.75 -1.77
C GLU A 213 -8.75 -14.96 -2.81
N LEU A 214 -7.81 -15.61 -3.49
CA LEU A 214 -6.96 -14.97 -4.49
C LEU A 214 -7.78 -14.49 -5.68
N ARG A 215 -7.72 -13.19 -5.98
CA ARG A 215 -8.41 -12.60 -7.12
C ARG A 215 -7.47 -12.44 -8.29
N TYR A 216 -7.96 -12.81 -9.47
CA TYR A 216 -7.27 -12.69 -10.73
C TYR A 216 -8.24 -12.23 -11.81
N ASP A 217 -7.87 -11.21 -12.58
CA ASP A 217 -8.65 -10.79 -13.73
C ASP A 217 -7.98 -11.31 -15.01
N ALA A 218 -8.70 -12.17 -15.74
CA ALA A 218 -8.35 -12.57 -17.10
C ALA A 218 -8.88 -11.50 -18.06
N CYS A 219 -7.99 -10.69 -18.63
CA CYS A 219 -8.35 -9.53 -19.43
C CYS A 219 -7.97 -9.72 -20.90
N ILE A 220 -8.83 -9.27 -21.82
CA ILE A 220 -8.56 -9.26 -23.27
C ILE A 220 -8.85 -7.85 -23.78
N THR A 221 -7.93 -7.25 -24.54
CA THR A 221 -8.18 -5.92 -25.14
C THR A 221 -9.32 -5.97 -26.14
N VAL A 222 -10.20 -5.00 -26.05
CA VAL A 222 -11.40 -4.84 -26.89
C VAL A 222 -11.43 -3.44 -27.51
N ASP A 223 -12.30 -3.24 -28.49
CA ASP A 223 -12.50 -1.93 -29.12
C ASP A 223 -13.21 -0.95 -28.17
N GLU A 224 -13.14 0.36 -28.46
CA GLU A 224 -13.66 1.42 -27.57
C GLU A 224 -15.18 1.35 -27.38
N ASP A 225 -15.90 0.89 -28.41
CA ASP A 225 -17.35 0.69 -28.44
C ASP A 225 -17.80 -0.65 -27.83
N TYR A 226 -16.90 -1.43 -27.25
CA TYR A 226 -17.26 -2.66 -26.56
C TYR A 226 -18.20 -2.40 -25.37
N GLU A 227 -19.35 -3.08 -25.41
CA GLU A 227 -20.35 -3.14 -24.36
C GLU A 227 -20.27 -4.50 -23.62
N PRO A 228 -20.00 -4.50 -22.30
CA PRO A 228 -19.86 -5.73 -21.53
C PRO A 228 -21.20 -6.48 -21.37
N GLN A 229 -21.14 -7.81 -21.35
CA GLN A 229 -22.27 -8.69 -21.07
C GLN A 229 -21.91 -9.61 -19.90
N GLU A 230 -22.81 -9.71 -18.91
CA GLU A 230 -22.57 -10.53 -17.72
C GLU A 230 -22.21 -12.00 -18.08
N PRO A 231 -21.22 -12.60 -17.40
CA PRO A 231 -20.46 -12.09 -16.25
C PRO A 231 -19.18 -11.31 -16.64
N VAL A 232 -18.98 -11.01 -17.92
CA VAL A 232 -17.81 -10.26 -18.41
C VAL A 232 -18.02 -8.77 -18.19
N GLU A 233 -17.06 -8.13 -17.54
CA GLU A 233 -17.07 -6.69 -17.27
C GLU A 233 -16.02 -5.97 -18.13
N ALA A 234 -16.03 -4.64 -18.15
CA ALA A 234 -15.05 -3.84 -18.86
C ALA A 234 -14.27 -2.93 -17.90
N GLN A 235 -12.97 -2.78 -18.12
CA GLN A 235 -12.12 -1.84 -17.39
C GLN A 235 -11.06 -1.21 -18.30
N VAL A 236 -10.37 -0.18 -17.80
CA VAL A 236 -9.24 0.45 -18.50
C VAL A 236 -7.95 0.17 -17.74
N ILE A 237 -7.02 -0.50 -18.40
CA ILE A 237 -5.64 -0.57 -17.91
C ILE A 237 -4.99 0.78 -18.20
N ALA A 238 -4.60 1.49 -17.14
CA ALA A 238 -4.05 2.82 -17.25
C ALA A 238 -2.79 2.86 -18.13
N GLY A 239 -2.70 3.88 -18.99
CA GLY A 239 -1.49 4.15 -19.76
C GLY A 239 -0.34 4.64 -18.88
N GLY A 240 0.78 5.00 -19.50
CA GLY A 240 1.93 5.59 -18.82
C GLY A 240 3.15 4.67 -18.82
N ASP A 241 4.10 4.95 -17.93
CA ASP A 241 5.37 4.22 -17.89
C ASP A 241 5.28 2.94 -17.07
N TYR A 242 6.00 1.92 -17.54
CA TYR A 242 6.13 0.61 -16.90
C TYR A 242 7.56 0.10 -16.97
N ALA A 243 8.01 -0.57 -15.92
CA ALA A 243 9.15 -1.48 -15.98
C ALA A 243 8.67 -2.81 -16.56
N VAL A 244 9.43 -3.39 -17.48
CA VAL A 244 9.04 -4.63 -18.16
C VAL A 244 10.17 -5.65 -18.12
N VAL A 245 9.91 -6.81 -17.51
CA VAL A 245 10.71 -8.03 -17.74
C VAL A 245 10.11 -8.74 -18.94
N LYS A 246 10.87 -8.80 -20.05
CA LYS A 246 10.43 -9.46 -21.29
C LYS A 246 10.72 -10.96 -21.27
N ASN A 247 9.93 -11.71 -22.04
CA ASN A 247 10.08 -13.14 -22.29
C ASN A 247 10.33 -13.97 -21.01
N CYS A 248 9.60 -13.66 -19.94
CA CYS A 248 9.73 -14.34 -18.65
C CYS A 248 9.02 -15.70 -18.71
N PRO A 249 9.69 -16.81 -18.36
CA PRO A 249 9.00 -18.08 -18.13
C PRO A 249 7.92 -17.94 -17.06
N VAL A 250 6.78 -18.61 -17.23
CA VAL A 250 5.63 -18.50 -16.31
C VAL A 250 6.03 -18.92 -14.88
N GLU A 251 6.82 -19.97 -14.76
CA GLU A 251 7.39 -20.46 -13.50
C GLU A 251 8.38 -19.47 -12.83
N LYS A 252 8.77 -18.41 -13.55
CA LYS A 252 9.68 -17.36 -13.07
C LYS A 252 9.00 -16.01 -12.80
N ILE A 253 7.67 -15.94 -12.85
CA ILE A 253 6.92 -14.72 -12.55
C ILE A 253 7.23 -14.19 -11.13
N LYS A 254 7.28 -15.09 -10.13
CA LYS A 254 7.62 -14.73 -8.74
C LYS A 254 9.02 -14.10 -8.66
N ASP A 255 10.01 -14.73 -9.28
CA ASP A 255 11.39 -14.25 -9.34
C ASP A 255 11.48 -12.87 -10.04
N ALA A 256 10.68 -12.66 -11.09
CA ALA A 256 10.62 -11.40 -11.83
C ALA A 256 10.06 -10.26 -10.97
N PHE A 257 8.96 -10.48 -10.26
CA PHE A 257 8.45 -9.47 -9.32
C PHE A 257 9.43 -9.22 -8.18
N GLN A 258 10.03 -10.28 -7.59
CA GLN A 258 11.05 -10.12 -6.55
C GLN A 258 12.24 -9.28 -7.04
N TYR A 259 12.72 -9.51 -8.27
CA TYR A 259 13.79 -8.71 -8.85
C TYR A 259 13.36 -7.26 -9.11
N LEU A 260 12.17 -7.05 -9.67
CA LEU A 260 11.62 -5.73 -9.97
C LEU A 260 11.47 -4.88 -8.69
N TYR A 261 10.79 -5.38 -7.67
CA TYR A 261 10.53 -4.65 -6.42
C TYR A 261 11.77 -4.60 -5.52
N GLY A 262 12.49 -5.72 -5.39
CA GLY A 262 13.56 -5.88 -4.40
C GLY A 262 14.94 -5.42 -4.88
N LYS A 263 15.16 -5.17 -6.18
CA LYS A 263 16.50 -4.79 -6.69
C LYS A 263 16.46 -3.71 -7.77
N TRP A 264 15.62 -3.89 -8.80
CA TRP A 264 15.60 -2.98 -9.94
C TRP A 264 15.00 -1.62 -9.59
N LEU A 265 13.83 -1.58 -8.95
CA LEU A 265 13.09 -0.36 -8.65
C LEU A 265 13.95 0.64 -7.87
N ALA A 266 14.61 0.16 -6.81
CA ALA A 266 15.48 0.97 -5.98
C ALA A 266 16.76 1.46 -6.70
N ARG A 267 17.07 0.96 -7.90
CA ARG A 267 18.15 1.46 -8.76
C ARG A 267 17.64 2.24 -9.97
N SER A 268 16.34 2.18 -10.27
CA SER A 268 15.76 2.73 -11.50
C SER A 268 15.61 4.25 -11.51
N SER A 269 15.78 4.94 -10.37
CA SER A 269 15.41 6.35 -10.17
C SER A 269 13.93 6.67 -10.45
N ARG A 270 13.06 5.65 -10.37
CA ARG A 270 11.60 5.73 -10.57
C ARG A 270 10.87 5.38 -9.27
N GLU A 271 9.58 5.66 -9.22
CA GLU A 271 8.68 5.23 -8.16
C GLU A 271 7.51 4.42 -8.73
N LEU A 272 6.83 3.66 -7.86
CA LEU A 272 5.62 2.93 -8.23
C LEU A 272 4.41 3.87 -8.30
N ARG A 273 3.54 3.62 -9.28
CA ARG A 273 2.16 4.14 -9.24
C ARG A 273 1.30 3.23 -8.36
N PRO A 274 0.22 3.72 -7.75
CA PRO A 274 -0.69 2.90 -6.93
C PRO A 274 -1.62 2.04 -7.81
N LEU A 275 -1.06 1.24 -8.72
CA LEU A 275 -1.79 0.41 -9.68
C LEU A 275 -1.25 -1.02 -9.63
N PRO A 276 -2.05 -2.05 -9.91
CA PRO A 276 -1.53 -3.40 -9.98
C PRO A 276 -0.50 -3.55 -11.12
N GLY A 277 0.49 -4.41 -10.89
CA GLY A 277 1.28 -4.97 -11.99
C GLY A 277 0.45 -5.97 -12.78
N PHE A 278 0.81 -6.20 -14.04
CA PHE A 278 0.09 -7.14 -14.89
C PHE A 278 1.04 -7.97 -15.75
N LEU A 279 0.50 -9.05 -16.30
CA LEU A 279 1.21 -10.01 -17.15
C LEU A 279 0.62 -9.93 -18.56
N VAL A 280 1.44 -9.76 -19.60
CA VAL A 280 1.00 -9.96 -20.98
C VAL A 280 1.39 -11.37 -21.41
N LEU A 281 0.41 -12.19 -21.74
CA LEU A 281 0.60 -13.56 -22.22
C LEU A 281 1.11 -13.53 -23.66
N LEU A 282 2.15 -14.30 -23.95
CA LEU A 282 2.76 -14.39 -25.28
C LEU A 282 2.35 -15.68 -25.99
N GLY A 283 2.15 -15.59 -27.31
CA GLY A 283 1.82 -16.72 -28.16
C GLY A 283 0.59 -17.47 -27.69
N ILE A 284 -0.45 -16.75 -27.24
CA ILE A 284 -1.65 -17.41 -26.70
C ILE A 284 -2.42 -18.19 -27.78
N ARG A 285 -2.34 -17.72 -29.02
CA ARG A 285 -2.94 -18.34 -30.21
C ARG A 285 -2.02 -19.38 -30.85
N ASP A 286 -0.79 -19.52 -30.37
CA ASP A 286 0.18 -20.45 -30.90
C ASP A 286 0.11 -21.77 -30.10
N ALA A 287 0.36 -22.90 -30.76
CA ALA A 287 0.56 -24.18 -30.10
C ALA A 287 1.91 -24.15 -29.35
N VAL A 288 1.91 -23.73 -28.09
CA VAL A 288 3.10 -23.67 -27.24
C VAL A 288 3.19 -24.93 -26.39
N ALA A 289 4.31 -25.66 -26.49
CA ALA A 289 4.55 -26.83 -25.67
C ALA A 289 4.46 -26.51 -24.15
N PRO A 290 4.00 -27.45 -23.30
CA PRO A 290 3.98 -27.29 -21.85
C PRO A 290 5.33 -26.80 -21.31
N GLY A 291 5.32 -25.86 -20.36
CA GLY A 291 6.54 -25.26 -19.79
C GLY A 291 7.29 -24.26 -20.70
N LYS A 292 6.92 -24.13 -21.97
CA LYS A 292 7.51 -23.12 -22.88
C LYS A 292 6.74 -21.81 -22.92
N ARG A 293 5.64 -21.67 -22.19
CA ARG A 293 4.87 -20.43 -22.16
C ARG A 293 5.67 -19.29 -21.54
N ARG A 294 5.49 -18.10 -22.09
CA ARG A 294 6.24 -16.89 -21.76
C ARG A 294 5.28 -15.73 -21.54
N VAL A 295 5.67 -14.82 -20.65
CA VAL A 295 4.93 -13.61 -20.34
C VAL A 295 5.84 -12.39 -20.34
N HIS A 296 5.27 -11.21 -20.54
CA HIS A 296 5.90 -9.96 -20.15
C HIS A 296 5.34 -9.52 -18.79
N VAL A 297 6.22 -9.26 -17.83
CA VAL A 297 5.83 -8.79 -16.49
C VAL A 297 5.94 -7.27 -16.46
N TYR A 298 4.82 -6.58 -16.26
CA TYR A 298 4.71 -5.12 -16.21
C TYR A 298 4.53 -4.64 -14.77
N MET A 299 5.37 -3.69 -14.36
CA MET A 299 5.28 -2.99 -13.06
C MET A 299 5.10 -1.49 -13.32
N PRO A 300 4.02 -0.86 -12.81
CA PRO A 300 3.68 0.51 -13.16
C PRO A 300 4.62 1.51 -12.49
N LEU A 301 5.10 2.47 -13.28
CA LEU A 301 6.07 3.47 -12.84
C LEU A 301 5.52 4.89 -12.98
N GLN A 302 5.99 5.77 -12.11
CA GLN A 302 5.93 7.22 -12.25
C GLN A 302 7.36 7.80 -12.18
N PRO A 303 7.58 9.03 -12.67
CA PRO A 303 8.79 9.77 -12.33
C PRO A 303 8.97 9.80 -10.82
N ARG A 304 10.21 9.67 -10.33
CA ARG A 304 10.47 9.78 -8.91
C ARG A 304 10.03 11.15 -8.44
N ARG A 305 9.11 11.19 -7.47
CA ARG A 305 8.76 12.44 -6.80
C ARG A 305 10.04 12.96 -6.16
N PRO A 306 10.36 14.25 -6.27
CA PRO A 306 11.57 14.79 -5.66
C PRO A 306 11.59 14.39 -4.18
N VAL A 307 12.52 13.50 -3.81
CA VAL A 307 12.76 13.20 -2.40
C VAL A 307 13.18 14.52 -1.83
N ASN A 308 12.37 15.02 -0.91
CA ASN A 308 12.58 16.31 -0.33
C ASN A 308 13.78 16.24 0.65
N LYS A 309 14.99 16.01 0.12
CA LYS A 309 16.24 16.04 0.87
C LYS A 309 16.67 17.46 1.19
N ALA A 310 16.17 18.46 0.45
CA ALA A 310 16.36 19.88 0.74
C ALA A 310 15.58 20.80 -0.23
N GLN A 311 14.42 20.42 -0.78
CA GLN A 311 13.55 21.45 -1.35
C GLN A 311 12.88 22.15 -0.17
N LYS A 312 13.26 23.41 0.08
CA LYS A 312 12.55 24.31 1.00
C LYS A 312 11.05 24.03 0.82
N MET A 313 10.38 23.52 1.87
CA MET A 313 8.91 23.45 1.86
C MET A 313 8.45 24.82 1.36
N LYS A 314 7.78 24.85 0.22
CA LYS A 314 7.33 26.11 -0.35
C LYS A 314 6.18 26.54 0.53
N ILE A 315 6.44 27.59 1.32
CA ILE A 315 5.44 28.25 2.12
C ILE A 315 4.99 29.45 1.31
N GLU A 316 3.70 29.50 1.00
CA GLU A 316 3.08 30.61 0.29
C GLU A 316 1.73 30.94 0.91
N VAL A 317 1.25 32.17 0.69
CA VAL A 317 -0.11 32.54 1.02
C VAL A 317 -0.97 32.32 -0.22
N THR A 318 -2.14 31.73 -0.03
CA THR A 318 -3.12 31.47 -1.07
C THR A 318 -4.52 31.72 -0.52
N THR A 319 -5.45 32.15 -1.36
CA THR A 319 -6.83 32.41 -0.96
C THR A 319 -7.69 31.25 -1.46
N LEU A 320 -8.48 30.67 -0.57
CA LEU A 320 -9.44 29.62 -0.93
C LEU A 320 -10.85 30.20 -0.98
N GLU A 321 -11.65 29.72 -1.91
CA GLU A 321 -13.09 29.96 -1.88
C GLU A 321 -13.76 29.18 -0.74
N THR A 322 -14.91 29.68 -0.30
CA THR A 322 -15.77 28.98 0.65
C THR A 322 -16.26 27.68 0.03
N GLN A 323 -16.08 26.57 0.75
CA GLN A 323 -16.33 25.23 0.24
C GLN A 323 -17.42 24.55 1.07
N ARG A 324 -18.49 24.12 0.40
CA ARG A 324 -19.48 23.20 0.97
C ARG A 324 -18.90 21.79 0.92
N VAL A 325 -18.86 21.10 2.05
CA VAL A 325 -18.30 19.75 2.14
C VAL A 325 -19.27 18.78 2.81
N ALA A 326 -19.38 17.58 2.26
CA ALA A 326 -19.81 16.42 3.02
C ALA A 326 -18.64 15.99 3.92
N TYR A 327 -18.93 15.56 5.14
CA TYR A 327 -17.91 15.04 6.04
C TYR A 327 -18.40 13.89 6.89
N MET A 328 -17.45 13.02 7.26
CA MET A 328 -17.65 11.96 8.24
C MET A 328 -16.55 12.08 9.31
N ARG A 329 -16.97 12.04 10.58
CA ARG A 329 -16.06 12.24 11.71
C ARG A 329 -15.49 10.91 12.20
N HIS A 330 -14.17 10.88 12.33
CA HIS A 330 -13.41 9.88 13.07
C HIS A 330 -13.13 10.40 14.49
N VAL A 331 -13.31 9.53 15.49
CA VAL A 331 -12.83 9.76 16.86
C VAL A 331 -11.87 8.62 17.21
N GLY A 332 -10.66 8.98 17.61
CA GLY A 332 -9.56 8.05 17.83
C GLY A 332 -8.30 8.47 17.08
N PRO A 333 -7.23 7.65 17.14
CA PRO A 333 -5.94 8.05 16.63
C PRO A 333 -5.99 8.33 15.12
N TYR A 334 -5.29 9.36 14.64
CA TYR A 334 -5.28 9.76 13.22
C TYR A 334 -4.76 8.68 12.27
N ASN A 335 -4.02 7.71 12.81
CA ASN A 335 -3.58 6.54 12.09
C ASN A 335 -4.79 5.69 11.59
N GLY A 336 -5.93 5.73 12.29
CA GLY A 336 -7.18 5.04 11.95
C GLY A 336 -8.11 5.82 11.02
N ALA A 337 -7.83 7.09 10.72
CA ALA A 337 -8.68 7.93 9.87
C ALA A 337 -8.86 7.37 8.45
N TYR A 338 -7.97 6.49 7.99
CA TYR A 338 -8.10 5.80 6.70
C TYR A 338 -9.38 4.96 6.60
N ARG A 339 -9.76 4.23 7.66
CA ARG A 339 -10.98 3.41 7.66
C ARG A 339 -12.22 4.29 7.46
N VAL A 340 -12.23 5.45 8.11
CA VAL A 340 -13.27 6.47 7.93
C VAL A 340 -13.25 7.02 6.51
N TRP A 341 -12.08 7.27 5.91
CA TRP A 341 -12.00 7.66 4.50
C TRP A 341 -12.59 6.61 3.55
N MET A 342 -12.32 5.32 3.75
CA MET A 342 -12.85 4.24 2.89
C MET A 342 -14.36 4.07 3.02
N ASP A 343 -14.87 4.01 4.26
CA ASP A 343 -16.30 3.91 4.51
C ASP A 343 -17.03 5.16 3.96
N PHE A 344 -16.45 6.34 4.19
CA PHE A 344 -16.99 7.60 3.69
C PHE A 344 -17.08 7.64 2.16
N THR A 345 -16.00 7.28 1.44
CA THR A 345 -16.01 7.29 -0.03
C THR A 345 -16.94 6.22 -0.60
N THR A 346 -17.03 5.06 0.04
CA THR A 346 -17.95 3.99 -0.37
C THR A 346 -19.40 4.46 -0.30
N ARG A 347 -19.78 5.16 0.77
CA ARG A 347 -21.13 5.75 0.91
C ARG A 347 -21.39 6.84 -0.12
N LEU A 348 -20.40 7.71 -0.35
CA LEU A 348 -20.54 8.80 -1.32
C LEU A 348 -20.72 8.31 -2.76
N LYS A 349 -20.17 7.14 -3.11
CA LYS A 349 -20.34 6.56 -4.46
C LYS A 349 -21.81 6.33 -4.83
N GLN A 350 -22.65 5.99 -3.85
CA GLN A 350 -24.10 5.81 -4.06
C GLN A 350 -24.80 7.10 -4.50
N HIS A 351 -24.17 8.25 -4.28
CA HIS A 351 -24.66 9.58 -4.62
C HIS A 351 -23.85 10.24 -5.74
N GLY A 352 -23.07 9.47 -6.51
CA GLY A 352 -22.26 9.99 -7.62
C GLY A 352 -21.10 10.89 -7.19
N LEU A 353 -20.59 10.70 -5.97
CA LEU A 353 -19.43 11.40 -5.41
C LEU A 353 -18.30 10.41 -5.10
N PRO A 354 -17.03 10.82 -5.14
CA PRO A 354 -16.54 12.14 -5.57
C PRO A 354 -16.69 12.34 -7.09
N ARG A 355 -16.85 13.59 -7.51
CA ARG A 355 -16.80 14.01 -8.93
C ARG A 355 -15.36 14.34 -9.32
N LYS A 356 -15.12 14.54 -10.62
CA LYS A 356 -13.79 14.87 -11.17
C LYS A 356 -13.15 16.13 -10.57
N ASP A 357 -13.96 17.09 -10.14
CA ASP A 357 -13.58 18.35 -9.52
C ASP A 357 -13.62 18.32 -7.98
N SER A 358 -14.05 17.19 -7.39
CA SER A 358 -14.16 17.07 -5.95
C SER A 358 -12.80 17.07 -5.27
N ARG A 359 -12.68 17.85 -4.20
CA ARG A 359 -11.48 17.90 -3.35
C ARG A 359 -11.67 17.04 -2.12
N PHE A 360 -10.65 16.26 -1.80
CA PHE A 360 -10.54 15.53 -0.54
C PHE A 360 -9.82 16.39 0.49
N ILE A 361 -10.49 16.66 1.60
CA ILE A 361 -10.01 17.57 2.65
C ILE A 361 -10.05 16.85 3.99
N GLY A 362 -8.88 16.62 4.58
CA GLY A 362 -8.76 16.15 5.96
C GLY A 362 -8.74 17.33 6.93
N VAL A 363 -9.54 17.28 7.99
CA VAL A 363 -9.59 18.34 9.00
C VAL A 363 -9.21 17.75 10.36
N PRO A 364 -7.92 17.78 10.75
CA PRO A 364 -7.51 17.44 12.10
C PRO A 364 -7.99 18.54 13.06
N MET A 365 -8.80 18.15 14.05
CA MET A 365 -9.36 19.09 15.02
C MET A 365 -8.48 19.25 16.26
N ASP A 366 -7.64 18.25 16.52
CA ASP A 366 -6.90 18.11 17.77
C ASP A 366 -5.39 17.89 17.53
N ASN A 367 -4.56 18.15 18.54
CA ASN A 367 -3.11 17.96 18.43
C ASN A 367 -2.70 16.64 19.12
N PRO A 368 -2.15 15.66 18.37
CA PRO A 368 -1.80 14.33 18.91
C PRO A 368 -0.66 14.35 19.93
N LYS A 369 0.05 15.47 20.10
CA LYS A 369 1.06 15.62 21.16
C LYS A 369 0.47 15.96 22.53
N VAL A 370 -0.76 16.45 22.59
CA VAL A 370 -1.39 16.95 23.82
C VAL A 370 -2.82 16.43 24.05
N THR A 371 -3.45 15.87 23.02
CA THR A 371 -4.78 15.27 23.12
C THR A 371 -4.63 13.74 23.22
N PRO A 372 -5.26 13.09 24.22
CA PRO A 372 -5.25 11.64 24.34
C PRO A 372 -5.72 10.95 23.05
N PRO A 373 -5.09 9.83 22.63
CA PRO A 373 -5.37 9.21 21.34
C PRO A 373 -6.84 8.88 21.08
N GLU A 374 -7.57 8.47 22.11
CA GLU A 374 -9.00 8.13 22.10
C GLU A 374 -9.93 9.35 21.97
N LYS A 375 -9.41 10.57 22.18
CA LYS A 375 -10.16 11.84 22.08
C LYS A 375 -9.84 12.63 20.81
N LEU A 376 -8.91 12.16 20.00
CA LEU A 376 -8.53 12.83 18.75
C LEU A 376 -9.68 12.80 17.74
N ARG A 377 -10.06 13.95 17.20
CA ARG A 377 -11.13 14.07 16.20
C ARG A 377 -10.56 14.47 14.86
N PHE A 378 -11.04 13.81 13.81
CA PHE A 378 -10.64 14.06 12.43
C PHE A 378 -11.86 14.00 11.52
N ASP A 379 -12.10 15.06 10.74
CA ASP A 379 -13.16 15.04 9.73
C ASP A 379 -12.57 14.68 8.36
N ALA A 380 -13.05 13.57 7.78
CA ALA A 380 -12.82 13.24 6.39
C ALA A 380 -13.87 13.97 5.54
N CYS A 381 -13.44 14.88 4.65
CA CYS A 381 -14.36 15.73 3.89
C CYS A 381 -14.17 15.59 2.37
N VAL A 382 -15.27 15.71 1.63
CA VAL A 382 -15.30 15.81 0.15
C VAL A 382 -16.15 17.01 -0.23
N THR A 383 -15.69 17.84 -1.17
CA THR A 383 -16.48 18.98 -1.66
C THR A 383 -17.72 18.51 -2.42
N ILE A 384 -18.84 19.19 -2.21
CA ILE A 384 -20.15 18.85 -2.75
C ILE A 384 -20.81 20.09 -3.37
N ASP A 385 -21.76 19.89 -4.28
CA ASP A 385 -22.66 20.97 -4.72
C ASP A 385 -23.81 21.18 -3.73
N GLU A 386 -24.69 22.14 -4.02
CA GLU A 386 -25.87 22.45 -3.20
C GLU A 386 -26.92 21.33 -3.19
N LYS A 387 -26.97 20.51 -4.24
CA LYS A 387 -27.98 19.46 -4.42
C LYS A 387 -27.75 18.23 -3.55
N TYR A 388 -26.52 18.02 -3.06
CA TYR A 388 -26.23 16.90 -2.17
C TYR A 388 -26.99 17.01 -0.84
N LEU A 389 -27.70 15.94 -0.49
CA LEU A 389 -28.39 15.72 0.77
C LEU A 389 -27.66 14.64 1.57
N PRO A 390 -27.23 14.91 2.82
CA PRO A 390 -26.48 13.93 3.61
C PRO A 390 -27.37 12.80 4.15
N THR A 391 -26.81 11.59 4.19
CA THR A 391 -27.35 10.43 4.91
C THR A 391 -26.47 10.08 6.10
N ASN A 392 -27.07 9.72 7.25
CA ASN A 392 -26.32 9.34 8.46
C ASN A 392 -25.34 8.18 8.16
N PRO A 393 -24.05 8.22 8.55
CA PRO A 393 -23.36 9.20 9.41
C PRO A 393 -22.71 10.39 8.73
N VAL A 394 -22.88 10.54 7.42
CA VAL A 394 -22.37 11.69 6.67
C VAL A 394 -23.16 12.94 7.05
N ARG A 395 -22.45 14.04 7.26
CA ARG A 395 -23.01 15.37 7.57
C ARG A 395 -22.49 16.37 6.56
N VAL A 396 -23.08 17.57 6.53
CA VAL A 396 -22.61 18.69 5.69
C VAL A 396 -22.13 19.81 6.59
N ARG A 397 -21.03 20.45 6.19
CA ARG A 397 -20.55 21.70 6.79
C ARG A 397 -19.96 22.61 5.72
N THR A 398 -19.79 23.87 6.09
CA THR A 398 -19.05 24.85 5.29
C THR A 398 -17.64 24.98 5.85
N ILE A 399 -16.64 24.96 4.95
CA ILE A 399 -15.28 25.39 5.22
C ILE A 399 -15.16 26.81 4.69
N ALA A 400 -14.96 27.78 5.59
CA ALA A 400 -14.87 29.19 5.24
C ALA A 400 -13.69 29.45 4.30
N GLY A 401 -13.91 30.26 3.26
CA GLY A 401 -12.86 30.74 2.36
C GLY A 401 -11.93 31.76 3.04
N GLY A 402 -11.18 32.51 2.23
CA GLY A 402 -10.22 33.52 2.68
C GLY A 402 -8.77 33.03 2.66
N ASP A 403 -7.88 33.77 3.31
CA ASP A 403 -6.43 33.55 3.21
C ASP A 403 -5.94 32.36 4.03
N TYR A 404 -5.10 31.55 3.43
CA TYR A 404 -4.40 30.44 4.07
C TYR A 404 -2.90 30.58 3.79
N VAL A 405 -2.08 30.28 4.80
CA VAL A 405 -0.70 29.92 4.54
C VAL A 405 -0.66 28.43 4.24
N VAL A 406 -0.03 28.05 3.14
CA VAL A 406 0.09 26.66 2.71
C VAL A 406 1.55 26.19 2.71
N ALA A 407 1.81 25.09 3.41
CA ALA A 407 3.04 24.33 3.23
C ALA A 407 2.80 23.27 2.16
N ARG A 408 3.37 23.47 0.97
CA ARG A 408 3.16 22.60 -0.18
C ARG A 408 3.94 21.29 -0.07
N ASN A 409 3.38 20.23 -0.64
CA ASN A 409 4.05 18.95 -0.88
C ASN A 409 4.63 18.33 0.40
N CYS A 410 3.88 18.35 1.50
CA CYS A 410 4.32 17.76 2.76
C CYS A 410 4.12 16.24 2.73
N PRO A 411 5.16 15.41 2.95
CA PRO A 411 4.97 13.98 3.12
C PRO A 411 4.03 13.70 4.29
N VAL A 412 3.09 12.75 4.15
CA VAL A 412 2.14 12.39 5.22
C VAL A 412 2.86 12.04 6.54
N GLY A 413 3.97 11.30 6.46
CA GLY A 413 4.82 10.98 7.63
C GLY A 413 5.61 12.18 8.22
N ALA A 414 5.54 13.36 7.61
CA ALA A 414 6.24 14.58 8.02
C ALA A 414 5.29 15.75 8.31
N ILE A 415 3.97 15.52 8.40
CA ILE A 415 2.96 16.56 8.67
C ILE A 415 3.30 17.36 9.94
N ALA A 416 3.73 16.69 11.02
CA ALA A 416 4.14 17.36 12.25
C ALA A 416 5.29 18.37 12.03
N LYS A 417 6.25 18.03 11.18
CA LYS A 417 7.36 18.93 10.80
C LYS A 417 6.88 20.08 9.92
N GLY A 418 5.86 19.84 9.09
CA GLY A 418 5.18 20.88 8.32
C GLY A 418 4.51 21.92 9.22
N TYR A 419 3.74 21.45 10.21
CA TYR A 419 3.15 22.32 11.24
C TYR A 419 4.21 23.10 12.02
N GLU A 420 5.30 22.45 12.44
CA GLU A 420 6.40 23.14 13.13
C GLU A 420 6.96 24.28 12.29
N LYS A 421 7.19 24.08 10.99
CA LYS A 421 7.67 25.18 10.13
C LYS A 421 6.66 26.31 10.00
N LEU A 422 5.38 26.00 9.83
CA LEU A 422 4.34 27.03 9.70
C LEU A 422 4.21 27.84 10.99
N PHE A 423 3.98 27.19 12.13
CA PHE A 423 3.68 27.85 13.40
C PHE A 423 4.92 28.38 14.13
N ARG A 424 6.07 27.69 14.07
CA ARG A 424 7.27 28.08 14.81
C ARG A 424 8.21 28.99 14.01
N SER A 425 8.24 28.84 12.68
CA SER A 425 9.22 29.56 11.85
C SER A 425 8.61 30.66 10.99
N TRP A 426 7.51 30.37 10.28
CA TRP A 426 6.93 31.31 9.31
C TRP A 426 5.97 32.31 9.96
N LEU A 427 4.97 31.84 10.71
CA LEU A 427 3.92 32.69 11.29
C LEU A 427 4.47 33.81 12.19
N PRO A 428 5.47 33.58 13.07
CA PRO A 428 6.04 34.65 13.90
C PRO A 428 6.77 35.74 13.10
N LYS A 429 7.17 35.45 11.86
CA LYS A 429 7.94 36.36 10.99
C LYS A 429 7.12 36.98 9.87
N SER A 430 5.89 36.51 9.65
CA SER A 430 5.10 36.88 8.47
C SER A 430 4.24 38.13 8.67
N GLY A 431 4.12 38.62 9.91
CA GLY A 431 3.18 39.69 10.25
C GLY A 431 1.70 39.27 10.15
N ARG A 432 1.41 37.97 9.95
CA ARG A 432 0.05 37.42 9.85
C ARG A 432 -0.32 36.68 11.13
N LYS A 433 -1.61 36.64 11.42
CA LYS A 433 -2.18 35.84 12.52
C LYS A 433 -2.98 34.66 11.95
N ALA A 434 -2.91 33.52 12.64
CA ALA A 434 -3.77 32.39 12.32
C ALA A 434 -5.18 32.67 12.86
N ARG A 435 -6.21 32.47 12.03
CA ARG A 435 -7.60 32.63 12.47
C ARG A 435 -8.05 31.43 13.30
N SER A 436 -9.08 31.61 14.12
CA SER A 436 -9.70 30.56 14.94
C SER A 436 -10.51 29.57 14.09
N ALA A 437 -9.80 28.73 13.32
CA ALA A 437 -10.37 27.68 12.49
C ALA A 437 -9.36 26.51 12.37
N PRO A 438 -9.84 25.27 12.16
CA PRO A 438 -8.93 24.14 12.00
C PRO A 438 -8.11 24.24 10.72
N SER A 439 -6.93 23.64 10.75
CA SER A 439 -6.09 23.49 9.56
C SER A 439 -6.68 22.47 8.59
N LEU A 440 -6.35 22.59 7.31
CA LEU A 440 -6.82 21.69 6.26
C LEU A 440 -5.64 20.89 5.69
N LEU A 441 -5.86 19.61 5.48
CA LEU A 441 -4.94 18.68 4.86
C LEU A 441 -5.51 18.27 3.50
N MET A 442 -4.97 18.79 2.40
CA MET A 442 -5.47 18.46 1.05
C MET A 442 -4.43 17.65 0.29
N ALA A 443 -4.86 16.55 -0.34
CA ALA A 443 -3.95 15.72 -1.13
C ALA A 443 -3.52 16.45 -2.41
N VAL A 444 -2.22 16.45 -2.70
CA VAL A 444 -1.68 17.09 -3.92
C VAL A 444 -2.06 16.32 -5.19
N ASN A 445 -2.47 15.05 -5.05
CA ASN A 445 -2.75 14.14 -6.17
C ASN A 445 -4.20 13.62 -6.23
N GLY A 446 -5.17 14.29 -5.62
CA GLY A 446 -6.57 13.86 -5.59
C GLY A 446 -7.33 14.02 -6.92
N ARG A 447 -6.78 13.56 -8.06
CA ARG A 447 -7.49 13.50 -9.35
C ARG A 447 -7.93 12.11 -9.76
N GLU A 448 -7.62 11.08 -8.97
CA GLU A 448 -8.13 9.73 -9.14
C GLU A 448 -8.58 9.24 -7.76
N GLU A 449 -9.70 8.51 -7.75
CA GLU A 449 -10.52 7.81 -6.73
C GLU A 449 -9.91 7.32 -5.39
N VAL A 450 -8.73 7.78 -5.00
CA VAL A 450 -7.96 7.27 -3.87
C VAL A 450 -7.86 8.35 -2.77
N PRO A 451 -8.22 8.02 -1.52
CA PRO A 451 -8.11 8.94 -0.39
C PRO A 451 -6.68 9.50 -0.17
N PRO A 452 -6.53 10.59 0.61
CA PRO A 452 -5.27 11.30 0.84
C PRO A 452 -4.11 10.48 1.43
N THR A 453 -4.33 9.22 1.79
CA THR A 453 -3.38 8.38 2.53
C THR A 453 -2.17 7.92 1.71
N PHE A 454 -2.13 8.21 0.40
CA PHE A 454 -1.05 7.80 -0.48
C PHE A 454 -0.25 8.98 -1.07
N GLY A 455 0.56 9.67 -0.25
CA GLY A 455 1.67 10.48 -0.75
C GLY A 455 1.97 11.81 -0.04
N LEU A 456 1.74 12.91 -0.78
CA LEU A 456 2.01 14.29 -0.35
C LEU A 456 0.70 15.01 -0.06
N THR A 457 0.71 15.82 0.99
CA THR A 457 -0.40 16.60 1.49
C THR A 457 0.04 18.04 1.63
N ASP A 458 -0.78 18.96 1.15
CA ASP A 458 -0.63 20.37 1.44
C ASP A 458 -1.29 20.68 2.79
N ILE A 459 -0.56 21.39 3.66
CA ILE A 459 -1.08 21.83 4.96
C ILE A 459 -1.48 23.29 4.83
N TYR A 460 -2.77 23.57 4.98
CA TYR A 460 -3.31 24.93 4.94
C TYR A 460 -3.65 25.36 6.36
N VAL A 461 -2.97 26.40 6.85
CA VAL A 461 -3.30 27.05 8.12
C VAL A 461 -4.08 28.32 7.80
N PRO A 462 -5.30 28.45 8.33
CA PRO A 462 -6.17 29.58 8.02
C PRO A 462 -5.60 30.86 8.66
N LEU A 463 -5.52 31.96 7.90
CA LEU A 463 -5.05 33.27 8.35
C LEU A 463 -6.21 34.25 8.55
N GLU A 464 -6.04 35.20 9.45
CA GLU A 464 -6.90 36.39 9.51
C GLU A 464 -6.74 37.23 8.24
N SER A 465 -7.80 37.96 7.86
CA SER A 465 -7.73 38.95 6.78
C SER A 465 -6.63 39.96 7.11
N ALA A 466 -5.87 40.38 6.09
CA ALA A 466 -4.95 41.49 6.28
C ALA A 466 -5.76 42.71 6.72
N CYS A 467 -5.41 43.30 7.86
CA CYS A 467 -5.95 44.59 8.30
C CYS A 467 -5.55 45.69 7.33
#